data_AF-A0A6F9CF64-F1
#
_entry.id   AF-A0A6F9CF64-F1
#
_cell.length_a   1.000
_cell.length_b   1.000
_cell.length_c   1.000
_cell.angle_alpha   90.00
_cell.angle_beta   90.00
_cell.angle_gamma   90.00
#
_symmetry.space_group_name_H-M   'P 1'
#
loop_
_entity.id
_entity.type
_entity.pdbx_description
1 polymer ?
#
loop_
_entity_poly.entity_id
_entity_poly.type
_entity_poly.pdbx_seq_one_letter_code
_entity_poly.pdbx_strand_id
1 'polypeptide(L)'
;GRSWAGRRHRSVSTTTTTLLPSRITEGNRSGIETCAGEKDKRRHCFATWRNVSGIVEIVKQGCWLDDHNCYDSTECVEKKESPDVFFCCCEGNMCNEKFVYAPDNTQAVQTPSNPVTQKPPVFTTLMYSLVPIIGITAIILFSFWMYRHHKLAYPPVLVPTQ
;
A
#
# COMPACT_ATOMS: atom_id res chain seq x y z
N GLY A 1 24.41 45.90 -3.55
CA GLY A 1 24.13 44.76 -4.44
C GLY A 1 23.73 43.57 -3.60
N ARG A 2 22.55 42.97 -3.85
CA ARG A 2 22.08 41.79 -3.13
C ARG A 2 22.87 40.58 -3.63
N SER A 3 23.73 40.03 -2.78
CA SER A 3 24.52 38.83 -3.07
C SER A 3 23.58 37.62 -3.13
N TRP A 4 23.35 37.11 -4.34
CA TRP A 4 22.73 35.81 -4.58
C TRP A 4 23.75 34.73 -4.23
N ALA A 5 23.84 34.37 -2.96
CA ALA A 5 24.61 33.20 -2.54
C ALA A 5 23.86 31.95 -3.00
N GLY A 6 24.38 31.34 -4.08
CA GLY A 6 23.88 30.10 -4.65
C GLY A 6 23.68 29.04 -3.57
N ARG A 7 22.45 28.56 -3.47
CA ARG A 7 22.07 27.44 -2.62
C ARG A 7 22.77 26.20 -3.18
N ARG A 8 23.97 25.88 -2.69
CA ARG A 8 24.61 24.59 -2.94
C ARG A 8 23.63 23.54 -2.41
N HIS A 9 22.92 22.87 -3.31
CA HIS A 9 22.26 21.60 -3.01
C HIS A 9 23.35 20.66 -2.54
N ARG A 10 23.55 20.62 -1.22
CA ARG A 10 24.41 19.66 -0.57
C ARG A 10 23.78 18.32 -0.88
N SER A 11 24.41 17.53 -1.73
CA SER A 11 24.08 16.11 -1.90
C SER A 11 24.09 15.49 -0.51
N VAL A 12 22.92 15.28 0.08
CA VAL A 12 22.77 14.62 1.36
C VAL A 12 23.08 13.15 1.07
N SER A 13 24.30 12.75 1.37
CA SER A 13 24.69 11.35 1.28
C SER A 13 23.94 10.58 2.38
N THR A 14 22.99 9.75 1.99
CA THR A 14 22.30 8.83 2.90
C THR A 14 23.20 7.61 3.13
N THR A 15 23.49 7.26 4.39
CA THR A 15 24.08 5.95 4.73
C THR A 15 23.00 4.97 5.13
N THR A 16 23.22 3.68 4.84
CA THR A 16 22.28 2.61 5.12
C THR A 16 22.94 1.48 5.89
N THR A 17 22.13 0.80 6.69
CA THR A 17 22.50 -0.46 7.33
C THR A 17 22.30 -1.59 6.32
N THR A 18 23.28 -2.50 6.19
CA THR A 18 23.25 -3.66 5.30
C THR A 18 23.51 -4.93 6.09
N LEU A 19 22.91 -6.03 5.67
CA LEU A 19 23.28 -7.34 6.20
C LEU A 19 24.55 -7.82 5.48
N LEU A 20 25.63 -8.03 6.22
CA LEU A 20 26.82 -8.65 5.65
C LEU A 20 26.54 -10.15 5.44
N PRO A 21 26.89 -10.72 4.28
CA PRO A 21 26.75 -12.15 4.06
C PRO A 21 27.62 -12.90 5.07
N SER A 22 26.98 -13.69 5.94
CA SER A 22 27.64 -14.49 6.97
C SER A 22 28.49 -15.59 6.31
N ARG A 23 29.77 -15.33 6.05
CA ARG A 23 30.78 -16.39 6.14
C ARG A 23 31.36 -16.31 7.54
N ILE A 24 31.26 -17.41 8.28
CA ILE A 24 31.72 -17.65 9.65
C ILE A 24 30.60 -17.44 10.68
N THR A 25 30.32 -18.55 11.36
CA THR A 25 29.62 -18.71 12.63
C THR A 25 29.78 -17.51 13.56
N GLU A 26 28.66 -17.12 14.18
CA GLU A 26 28.54 -16.15 15.28
C GLU A 26 28.24 -14.68 14.86
N GLY A 27 26.96 -14.31 15.00
CA GLY A 27 26.49 -12.91 15.08
C GLY A 27 25.92 -12.32 13.78
N ASN A 28 24.75 -11.72 13.90
CA ASN A 28 24.09 -10.84 12.90
C ASN A 28 24.99 -9.62 12.62
N ARG A 29 26.03 -9.76 11.78
CA ARG A 29 26.95 -8.68 11.46
C ARG A 29 26.29 -7.71 10.47
N SER A 30 25.89 -6.57 10.98
CA SER A 30 25.46 -5.41 10.20
C SER A 30 26.69 -4.66 9.65
N GLY A 31 26.61 -4.22 8.40
CA GLY A 31 27.58 -3.34 7.74
C GLY A 31 26.95 -2.00 7.37
N ILE A 32 27.77 -0.96 7.21
CA ILE A 32 27.30 0.37 6.78
C ILE A 32 27.69 0.58 5.32
N GLU A 33 26.73 0.93 4.47
CA GLU A 33 26.93 1.28 3.07
C GLU A 33 26.54 2.75 2.83
N THR A 34 27.28 3.46 1.98
CA THR A 34 26.92 4.83 1.56
C THR A 34 26.14 4.78 0.26
N CYS A 35 24.93 5.33 0.25
CA CYS A 35 24.08 5.35 -0.94
C CYS A 35 24.54 6.42 -1.93
N ALA A 36 25.25 5.99 -2.98
CA ALA A 36 25.70 6.88 -4.04
C ALA A 36 24.50 7.38 -4.87
N GLY A 37 24.23 8.69 -4.85
CA GLY A 37 23.17 9.36 -5.61
C GLY A 37 23.69 10.12 -6.83
N GLU A 38 22.87 10.21 -7.88
CA GLU A 38 23.06 11.23 -8.91
C GLU A 38 22.70 12.60 -8.34
N LYS A 39 23.25 13.67 -8.92
CA LYS A 39 22.80 15.04 -8.60
C LYS A 39 21.30 15.12 -8.92
N ASP A 40 20.53 15.70 -7.99
CA ASP A 40 19.07 15.91 -8.08
C ASP A 40 18.15 14.69 -7.86
N LYS A 41 18.70 13.49 -7.57
CA LYS A 41 17.89 12.32 -7.17
C LYS A 41 18.01 12.05 -5.67
N ARG A 42 16.89 11.81 -4.99
CA ARG A 42 16.93 11.40 -3.57
C ARG A 42 17.40 9.95 -3.42
N ARG A 43 17.91 9.63 -2.24
CA ARG A 43 18.33 8.28 -1.85
C ARG A 43 17.71 7.94 -0.51
N HIS A 44 17.17 6.74 -0.46
CA HIS A 44 16.47 6.21 0.72
C HIS A 44 17.20 4.95 1.21
N CYS A 45 16.85 4.49 2.40
CA CYS A 45 17.17 3.15 2.85
C CYS A 45 15.93 2.26 2.69
N PHE A 46 16.14 0.94 2.63
CA PHE A 46 15.06 -0.04 2.73
C PHE A 46 15.41 -1.20 3.65
N ALA A 47 14.38 -1.88 4.15
CA ALA A 47 14.48 -3.18 4.80
C ALA A 47 13.39 -4.10 4.26
N THR A 48 13.70 -5.38 4.10
CA THR A 48 12.73 -6.43 3.82
C THR A 48 12.95 -7.65 4.69
N TRP A 49 11.86 -8.22 5.19
CA TRP A 49 11.87 -9.35 6.10
C TRP A 49 10.67 -10.27 5.85
N ARG A 50 10.74 -11.48 6.40
CA ARG A 50 9.63 -12.43 6.47
C ARG A 50 9.23 -12.64 7.92
N ASN A 51 7.98 -12.98 8.14
CA ASN A 51 7.49 -13.41 9.44
C ASN A 51 6.99 -14.85 9.31
N VAL A 52 7.83 -15.82 9.68
CA VAL A 52 7.48 -17.24 9.64
C VAL A 52 7.01 -17.63 11.04
N SER A 53 5.70 -17.74 11.21
CA SER A 53 5.08 -18.18 12.48
C SER A 53 5.51 -17.37 13.71
N GLY A 54 5.70 -16.05 13.55
CA GLY A 54 6.13 -15.14 14.63
C GLY A 54 7.63 -14.86 14.65
N ILE A 55 8.43 -15.60 13.87
CA ILE A 55 9.88 -15.42 13.78
C ILE A 55 10.19 -14.44 12.65
N VAL A 56 10.84 -13.33 13.00
CA VAL A 56 11.26 -12.31 12.05
C VAL A 56 12.60 -12.69 11.43
N GLU A 57 12.59 -12.92 10.12
CA GLU A 57 13.78 -13.24 9.32
C GLU A 57 14.08 -12.08 8.38
N ILE A 58 15.17 -11.36 8.63
CA ILE A 58 15.58 -10.26 7.75
C ILE A 58 16.12 -10.85 6.44
N VAL A 59 15.53 -10.45 5.33
CA VAL A 59 15.92 -10.91 3.98
C VAL A 59 17.03 -10.03 3.43
N LYS A 60 16.87 -8.70 3.51
CA LYS A 60 17.84 -7.73 2.99
C LYS A 60 17.61 -6.34 3.57
N GLN A 61 18.69 -5.59 3.71
CA GLN A 61 18.70 -4.16 4.01
C GLN A 61 19.68 -3.46 3.06
N GLY A 62 19.43 -2.20 2.71
CA GLY A 62 20.38 -1.40 1.93
C GLY A 62 19.79 -0.14 1.31
N CYS A 63 20.43 0.32 0.23
CA CYS A 63 20.06 1.55 -0.47
C CYS A 63 18.85 1.37 -1.39
N TRP A 64 17.98 2.38 -1.40
CA TRP A 64 16.82 2.48 -2.26
C TRP A 64 16.90 3.72 -3.14
N LEU A 65 16.35 3.59 -4.35
CA LEU A 65 16.32 4.65 -5.36
C LEU A 65 15.27 5.71 -4.98
N ASP A 66 15.26 6.81 -5.72
CA ASP A 66 14.32 7.93 -5.54
C ASP A 66 12.87 7.46 -5.75
N ASP A 67 12.12 7.28 -4.66
CA ASP A 67 10.77 6.72 -4.66
C ASP A 67 9.89 7.58 -3.76
N HIS A 68 8.78 8.08 -4.32
CA HIS A 68 7.88 8.99 -3.64
C HIS A 68 7.26 8.39 -2.36
N ASN A 69 7.13 7.06 -2.29
CA ASN A 69 6.60 6.38 -1.09
C ASN A 69 7.51 6.54 0.14
N CYS A 70 8.78 6.90 -0.08
CA CYS A 70 9.80 6.99 0.96
C CYS A 70 10.08 8.45 1.38
N TYR A 71 9.44 9.43 0.74
CA TYR A 71 9.71 10.85 0.97
C TYR A 71 9.29 11.25 2.37
N ASP A 72 10.18 11.99 3.03
CA ASP A 72 9.95 12.56 4.36
C ASP A 72 9.60 11.51 5.45
N SER A 73 9.78 10.21 5.17
CA SER A 73 9.54 9.11 6.11
C SER A 73 10.83 8.81 6.87
N THR A 74 10.95 9.29 8.10
CA THR A 74 12.14 9.05 8.92
C THR A 74 12.20 7.65 9.54
N GLU A 75 11.06 6.97 9.60
CA GLU A 75 10.92 5.64 10.18
C GLU A 75 10.62 4.60 9.10
N CYS A 76 11.20 3.41 9.22
CA CYS A 76 10.97 2.31 8.29
C CYS A 76 9.76 1.49 8.76
N VAL A 77 8.58 1.78 8.19
CA VAL A 77 7.31 1.16 8.61
C VAL A 77 6.63 0.45 7.44
N GLU A 78 6.29 -0.82 7.61
CA GLU A 78 5.40 -1.57 6.71
C GLU A 78 3.96 -1.42 7.20
N LYS A 79 3.09 -0.99 6.29
CA LYS A 79 1.69 -0.62 6.56
C LYS A 79 0.67 -1.51 5.86
N LYS A 80 1.12 -2.37 4.94
CA LYS A 80 0.27 -3.30 4.21
C LYS A 80 -0.26 -4.39 5.15
N GLU A 81 -1.53 -4.73 5.05
CA GLU A 81 -2.12 -5.81 5.85
C GLU A 81 -1.60 -7.19 5.39
N SER A 82 -1.02 -7.96 6.31
CA SER A 82 -0.57 -9.35 6.13
C SER A 82 0.20 -9.64 4.83
N PRO A 83 1.34 -8.98 4.56
CA PRO A 83 2.16 -9.26 3.39
C PRO A 83 2.97 -10.55 3.56
N ASP A 84 3.13 -11.33 2.48
CA ASP A 84 4.00 -12.52 2.47
C ASP A 84 5.48 -12.16 2.70
N VAL A 85 5.88 -10.99 2.19
CA VAL A 85 7.20 -10.39 2.35
C VAL A 85 6.98 -8.93 2.73
N PHE A 86 7.48 -8.55 3.89
CA PHE A 86 7.36 -7.20 4.44
C PHE A 86 8.41 -6.29 3.82
N PHE A 87 8.06 -5.04 3.56
CA PHE A 87 8.94 -4.04 2.97
C PHE A 87 8.69 -2.66 3.59
N CYS A 88 9.78 -1.94 3.88
CA CYS A 88 9.70 -0.53 4.21
C CYS A 88 10.87 0.24 3.59
N CYS A 89 10.66 1.54 3.39
CA CYS A 89 11.70 2.47 3.01
C CYS A 89 11.61 3.76 3.83
N CYS A 90 12.73 4.44 3.97
CA CYS A 90 12.84 5.64 4.80
C CYS A 90 13.96 6.57 4.31
N GLU A 91 13.86 7.84 4.67
CA GLU A 91 14.84 8.88 4.39
C GLU A 91 15.62 9.23 5.68
N GLY A 92 16.95 9.20 5.58
CA GLY A 92 17.84 9.47 6.70
C GLY A 92 18.94 8.42 6.86
N ASN A 93 19.98 8.78 7.60
CA ASN A 93 21.12 7.90 7.82
C ASN A 93 20.73 6.73 8.74
N MET A 94 20.95 5.51 8.26
CA MET A 94 20.71 4.25 8.99
C MET A 94 19.25 4.10 9.48
N CYS A 95 18.30 4.78 8.85
CA CYS A 95 16.89 4.74 9.26
C CYS A 95 16.27 3.34 9.16
N ASN A 96 16.86 2.45 8.35
CA ASN A 96 16.44 1.07 8.18
C ASN A 96 17.03 0.09 9.22
N GLU A 97 17.81 0.57 10.20
CA GLU A 97 18.32 -0.25 11.30
C GLU A 97 17.17 -0.84 12.14
N LYS A 98 16.10 -0.07 12.31
CA LYS A 98 14.86 -0.50 12.97
C LYS A 98 13.72 -0.45 11.96
N PHE A 99 12.99 -1.55 11.86
CA PHE A 99 11.82 -1.65 11.01
C PHE A 99 10.62 -2.12 11.83
N VAL A 100 9.45 -1.56 11.52
CA VAL A 100 8.22 -1.77 12.28
C VAL A 100 7.12 -2.24 11.34
N TYR A 101 6.31 -3.19 11.79
CA TYR A 101 5.06 -3.55 11.14
C TYR A 101 3.90 -2.86 11.87
N ALA A 102 3.27 -1.89 11.23
CA ALA A 102 2.13 -1.15 11.76
C ALA A 102 1.10 -0.98 10.63
N PRO A 103 0.23 -1.98 10.41
CA PRO A 103 -0.79 -1.89 9.37
C PRO A 103 -1.64 -0.64 9.60
N ASP A 104 -1.93 0.09 8.52
CA ASP A 104 -2.68 1.35 8.61
C ASP A 104 -4.13 1.04 9.02
N ASN A 105 -4.38 1.02 10.33
CA ASN A 105 -5.70 0.82 10.92
C ASN A 105 -6.53 2.11 10.77
N THR A 106 -6.69 2.65 9.56
CA THR A 106 -7.49 3.86 9.28
C THR A 106 -9.00 3.61 9.37
N GLN A 107 -9.42 2.86 10.41
CA GLN A 107 -10.68 3.02 11.13
C GLN A 107 -10.51 3.22 12.65
N ALA A 108 -9.35 3.67 13.14
CA ALA A 108 -9.20 4.07 14.55
C ALA A 108 -9.11 5.59 14.68
N VAL A 109 -10.27 6.15 15.02
CA VAL A 109 -10.55 7.48 15.56
C VAL A 109 -9.45 7.96 16.54
N GLN A 110 -9.06 9.23 16.38
CA GLN A 110 -8.30 9.99 17.38
C GLN A 110 -9.04 9.95 18.72
N THR A 111 -8.40 9.52 19.82
CA THR A 111 -8.49 10.04 21.22
C THR A 111 -7.89 9.01 22.20
N PRO A 112 -7.10 9.42 23.20
CA PRO A 112 -6.44 8.51 24.14
C PRO A 112 -7.41 7.90 25.16
N SER A 113 -7.08 6.68 25.59
CA SER A 113 -7.61 5.92 26.73
C SER A 113 -8.99 5.24 26.59
N ASN A 114 -8.95 3.92 26.87
CA ASN A 114 -10.00 2.91 27.11
C ASN A 114 -10.49 1.99 25.98
N PRO A 115 -10.73 0.69 26.29
CA PRO A 115 -10.79 -0.38 25.30
C PRO A 115 -12.24 -0.65 24.86
N VAL A 116 -12.53 -0.52 23.57
CA VAL A 116 -13.83 -0.92 23.02
C VAL A 116 -13.69 -1.63 21.68
N THR A 117 -13.96 -2.93 21.75
CA THR A 117 -14.69 -3.78 20.78
C THR A 117 -14.32 -3.65 19.29
N GLN A 118 -13.54 -4.61 18.81
CA GLN A 118 -13.37 -4.94 17.40
C GLN A 118 -14.72 -5.23 16.72
N LYS A 119 -14.99 -4.57 15.59
CA LYS A 119 -16.10 -4.95 14.70
C LYS A 119 -15.53 -5.64 13.44
N PRO A 120 -15.95 -6.87 13.11
CA PRO A 120 -15.41 -7.64 11.98
C PRO A 120 -15.80 -7.05 10.60
N PRO A 121 -15.19 -7.51 9.49
CA PRO A 121 -15.27 -6.92 8.14
C PRO A 121 -16.62 -7.18 7.42
N VAL A 122 -17.73 -6.86 8.10
CA VAL A 122 -19.09 -7.05 7.58
C VAL A 122 -19.40 -6.06 6.46
N PHE A 123 -18.82 -4.86 6.47
CA PHE A 123 -19.16 -3.80 5.52
C PHE A 123 -18.65 -4.08 4.10
N THR A 124 -17.43 -4.59 3.97
CA THR A 124 -16.82 -4.97 2.69
C THR A 124 -17.59 -6.13 2.05
N THR A 125 -17.96 -7.14 2.85
CA THR A 125 -18.77 -8.28 2.41
C THR A 125 -20.19 -7.87 2.01
N LEU A 126 -20.78 -6.89 2.70
CA LEU A 126 -22.07 -6.32 2.33
C LEU A 126 -22.01 -5.59 0.98
N MET A 127 -20.97 -4.81 0.72
CA MET A 127 -20.82 -4.12 -0.57
C MET A 127 -20.73 -5.10 -1.74
N TYR A 128 -19.92 -6.16 -1.64
CA TYR A 128 -19.79 -7.14 -2.71
C TYR A 128 -21.04 -8.00 -2.95
N SER A 129 -21.92 -8.15 -1.94
CA SER A 129 -23.18 -8.88 -2.10
C SER A 129 -24.34 -7.99 -2.57
N LEU A 130 -24.40 -6.73 -2.13
CA LEU A 130 -25.46 -5.79 -2.50
C LEU A 130 -25.35 -5.32 -3.95
N VAL A 131 -24.14 -5.03 -4.43
CA VAL A 131 -23.90 -4.56 -5.81
C VAL A 131 -24.44 -5.52 -6.88
N PRO A 132 -24.13 -6.84 -6.87
CA PRO A 132 -24.66 -7.76 -7.88
C PRO A 132 -26.18 -7.94 -7.76
N ILE A 133 -26.75 -7.92 -6.55
CA ILE A 133 -28.21 -8.04 -6.35
C ILE A 133 -28.94 -6.84 -6.94
N ILE A 134 -28.43 -5.62 -6.71
CA ILE A 134 -29.00 -4.39 -7.29
C ILE A 134 -28.87 -4.41 -8.82
N GLY A 135 -27.73 -4.85 -9.35
CA GLY A 135 -27.53 -4.99 -10.79
C GLY A 135 -28.54 -5.95 -11.43
N ILE A 136 -28.74 -7.13 -10.86
CA ILE A 136 -29.69 -8.13 -11.37
C ILE A 136 -31.12 -7.60 -11.32
N THR A 137 -31.52 -6.96 -10.21
CA THR A 137 -32.88 -6.41 -10.09
C THR A 137 -33.13 -5.29 -11.10
N ALA A 138 -32.15 -4.41 -11.34
CA ALA A 138 -32.25 -3.38 -12.38
C ALA A 138 -32.42 -3.96 -13.79
N ILE A 139 -31.70 -5.03 -14.13
CA ILE A 139 -31.82 -5.72 -15.44
C ILE A 139 -33.21 -6.35 -15.60
N ILE A 140 -33.75 -6.99 -14.56
CA ILE A 140 -35.09 -7.59 -14.60
C ILE A 140 -36.16 -6.50 -14.75
N LEU A 141 -36.05 -5.41 -13.99
CA LEU A 141 -36.99 -4.29 -14.11
C LEU A 141 -36.92 -3.63 -15.49
N PHE A 142 -35.72 -3.42 -16.02
CA PHE A 142 -35.52 -2.82 -17.34
C PHE A 142 -36.06 -3.72 -18.45
N SER A 143 -35.78 -5.02 -18.40
CA SER A 143 -36.32 -5.99 -19.37
C SER A 143 -37.85 -6.10 -19.27
N PHE A 144 -38.43 -6.09 -18.07
CA PHE A 144 -39.88 -6.06 -17.89
C PHE A 144 -40.50 -4.75 -18.39
N TRP A 145 -39.86 -3.62 -18.10
CA TRP A 145 -40.31 -2.31 -18.55
C TRP A 145 -40.28 -2.22 -20.07
N MET A 146 -39.17 -2.65 -20.70
CA MET A 146 -39.05 -2.78 -22.15
C MET A 146 -40.10 -3.74 -22.72
N TYR A 147 -40.29 -4.92 -22.12
CA TYR A 147 -41.30 -5.87 -22.56
C TYR A 147 -42.71 -5.27 -22.53
N ARG A 148 -43.04 -4.54 -21.46
CA ARG A 148 -44.36 -3.91 -21.30
C ARG A 148 -44.54 -2.73 -22.26
N HIS A 149 -43.49 -1.95 -22.49
CA HIS A 149 -43.51 -0.80 -23.39
C HIS A 149 -43.55 -1.24 -24.87
N HIS A 150 -42.88 -2.34 -25.23
CA HIS A 150 -42.89 -2.90 -26.59
C HIS A 150 -44.18 -3.70 -26.89
N LYS A 151 -44.83 -4.32 -25.88
CA LYS A 151 -46.12 -5.00 -26.09
C LYS A 151 -47.32 -4.06 -26.33
N LEU A 152 -47.14 -2.74 -26.22
CA LEU A 152 -48.13 -1.76 -26.69
C LEU A 152 -47.96 -1.41 -28.18
N ALA A 153 -46.96 -1.99 -28.87
CA ALA A 153 -46.64 -1.70 -30.27
C ALA A 153 -46.77 -2.91 -31.23
N TYR A 154 -47.47 -3.97 -30.84
CA TYR A 154 -47.93 -4.98 -31.80
C TYR A 154 -49.37 -4.66 -32.21
N PRO A 155 -49.61 -4.05 -33.39
CA PRO A 155 -50.95 -4.01 -33.96
C PRO A 155 -51.41 -5.46 -34.23
N PRO A 156 -52.70 -5.78 -34.05
CA PRO A 156 -53.22 -7.09 -34.37
C PRO A 156 -53.04 -7.34 -35.87
N VAL A 157 -52.26 -8.36 -36.23
CA VAL A 157 -52.25 -8.89 -37.60
C VAL A 157 -53.63 -9.50 -37.84
N LEU A 158 -54.46 -8.78 -38.59
CA LEU A 158 -55.74 -9.27 -39.10
C LEU A 158 -55.44 -10.40 -40.09
N VAL A 159 -55.80 -11.63 -39.71
CA VAL A 159 -55.85 -12.75 -40.65
C VAL A 159 -57.17 -12.62 -41.42
N PRO A 160 -57.19 -12.52 -42.76
CA PRO A 160 -58.43 -12.56 -43.52
C PRO A 160 -58.99 -13.98 -43.48
N THR A 161 -60.19 -14.13 -42.93
CA THR A 161 -61.03 -15.30 -43.14
C THR A 161 -61.55 -15.31 -44.57
N GLN A 162 -61.28 -16.37 -45.32
CA GLN A 162 -62.02 -16.75 -46.52
C GLN A 162 -62.06 -18.26 -46.67
#